data_AF-A0A4Q6BKZ0-F1
#
_entry.id   AF-A0A4Q6BKZ0-F1
#
_cell.length_a   1.000
_cell.length_b   1.000
_cell.length_c   1.000
_cell.angle_alpha   90.00
_cell.angle_beta   90.00
_cell.angle_gamma   90.00
#
_symmetry.space_group_name_H-M   'P 1'
#
loop_
_entity.id
_entity.type
_entity.pdbx_description
1 polymer ?
#
loop_
_entity_poly.entity_id
_entity_poly.type
_entity_poly.pdbx_seq_one_letter_code
_entity_poly.pdbx_strand_id
1 'polypeptide(L)'
;MNDASVWVHNLDPFLVQFTQSVGIRWYGLAYLTGFIAAGAIMMFLAKRGRRAIKADMVTDYITYCVLGVMIGGRFGYALFYSPDLLTDFSGSFPFWGVLRVWEGGMASHGGIIGVFVAGLLFAKRHKLDWRHLGDLVVLGGSVGIFLGRIANFINGELFGRPSPAGWPFAVKFPGEMFLWLKHDKEKIISDVAAGPDLLPKI
;
A
#
# COMPACT_ATOMS: atom_id res chain seq x y z
N MET A 1 39.93 -4.37 2.45
CA MET A 1 38.96 -3.26 2.32
C MET A 1 37.76 -3.65 3.16
N ASN A 2 37.34 -2.80 4.10
CA ASN A 2 36.26 -3.12 5.03
C ASN A 2 34.99 -3.48 4.26
N ASP A 3 34.60 -4.76 4.32
CA ASP A 3 33.25 -5.20 4.00
C ASP A 3 32.32 -4.50 4.99
N ALA A 4 31.84 -3.31 4.64
CA ALA A 4 30.65 -2.77 5.28
C ALA A 4 29.58 -3.84 5.05
N SER A 5 29.22 -4.55 6.12
CA SER A 5 28.26 -5.65 6.07
C SER A 5 26.94 -5.12 5.50
N VAL A 6 26.73 -5.33 4.19
CA VAL A 6 25.52 -4.92 3.50
C VAL A 6 24.35 -5.64 4.16
N TRP A 7 23.38 -4.89 4.65
CA TRP A 7 22.29 -5.45 5.43
C TRP A 7 21.43 -6.40 4.59
N VAL A 8 21.15 -7.58 5.14
CA VAL A 8 20.21 -8.55 4.58
C VAL A 8 18.86 -8.33 5.23
N HIS A 9 17.85 -8.00 4.42
CA HIS A 9 16.49 -7.76 4.89
C HIS A 9 15.90 -9.05 5.48
N ASN A 10 15.58 -9.01 6.77
CA ASN A 10 15.03 -10.12 7.54
C ASN A 10 13.84 -9.72 8.42
N LEU A 11 13.17 -8.61 8.10
CA LEU A 11 12.00 -8.15 8.85
C LEU A 11 10.78 -9.04 8.58
N ASP A 12 9.97 -9.24 9.61
CA ASP A 12 8.71 -9.97 9.52
C ASP A 12 7.58 -9.03 9.05
N PRO A 13 6.81 -9.40 8.01
CA PRO A 13 5.67 -8.61 7.56
C PRO A 13 4.52 -8.56 8.58
N PHE A 14 4.49 -9.49 9.54
CA PHE A 14 3.57 -9.48 10.66
C PHE A 14 4.13 -8.64 11.82
N LEU A 15 3.26 -7.78 12.36
CA LEU A 15 3.47 -7.18 13.67
C LEU A 15 3.19 -8.19 14.78
N VAL A 16 2.06 -8.90 14.64
CA VAL A 16 1.66 -10.01 15.53
C VAL A 16 1.05 -11.09 14.65
N GLN A 17 1.62 -12.28 14.69
CA GLN A 17 1.14 -13.44 13.94
C GLN A 17 0.40 -14.40 14.87
N PHE A 18 -0.88 -14.71 14.56
CA PHE A 18 -1.69 -15.63 15.35
C PHE A 18 -1.64 -17.06 14.79
N THR A 19 -1.65 -17.18 13.47
CA THR A 19 -1.52 -18.45 12.75
C THR A 19 -0.57 -18.27 11.56
N GLN A 20 -0.27 -19.36 10.84
CA GLN A 20 0.63 -19.29 9.68
C GLN A 20 0.18 -18.28 8.60
N SER A 21 -1.13 -18.06 8.43
CA SER A 21 -1.67 -17.14 7.41
C SER A 21 -2.37 -15.90 7.97
N VAL A 22 -2.74 -15.91 9.26
CA VAL A 22 -3.55 -14.86 9.89
C VAL A 22 -2.76 -14.12 10.96
N GLY A 23 -2.75 -12.80 10.86
CA GLY A 23 -2.08 -11.91 11.80
C GLY A 23 -2.25 -10.45 11.44
N ILE A 24 -1.86 -9.58 12.36
CA ILE A 24 -1.80 -8.14 12.15
C ILE A 24 -0.54 -7.84 11.35
N ARG A 25 -0.70 -7.30 10.14
CA ARG A 25 0.42 -6.92 9.27
C ARG A 25 0.77 -5.45 9.42
N TRP A 26 2.05 -5.12 9.24
CA TRP A 26 2.53 -3.73 9.20
C TRP A 26 1.79 -2.88 8.18
N TYR A 27 1.38 -3.49 7.06
CA TYR A 27 0.61 -2.83 6.02
C TYR A 27 -0.76 -2.34 6.50
N GLY A 28 -1.49 -3.17 7.25
CA GLY A 28 -2.78 -2.80 7.82
C GLY A 28 -2.63 -1.67 8.84
N LEU A 29 -1.59 -1.74 9.66
CA LEU A 29 -1.28 -0.69 10.63
C LEU A 29 -0.91 0.64 9.94
N ALA A 30 -0.11 0.60 8.87
CA ALA A 30 0.26 1.78 8.09
C ALA A 30 -0.97 2.48 7.48
N TYR A 31 -1.92 1.72 6.93
CA TYR A 31 -3.17 2.30 6.44
C TYR A 31 -4.00 2.93 7.56
N LEU A 32 -4.21 2.20 8.67
CA LEU A 32 -4.99 2.69 9.80
C LEU A 32 -4.40 3.99 10.37
N THR A 33 -3.10 3.99 10.63
CA THR A 33 -2.38 5.16 11.15
C THR A 33 -2.37 6.32 10.15
N GLY A 34 -2.28 6.04 8.85
CA GLY A 34 -2.41 7.05 7.79
C GLY A 34 -3.76 7.76 7.82
N PHE A 35 -4.87 7.01 7.93
CA PHE A 35 -6.21 7.62 8.03
C PHE A 35 -6.42 8.40 9.34
N ILE A 36 -5.93 7.89 10.46
CA ILE A 36 -5.99 8.59 11.76
C ILE A 36 -5.19 9.90 11.68
N ALA A 37 -3.97 9.87 11.13
CA ALA A 37 -3.14 11.06 10.96
C ALA A 37 -3.79 12.09 10.03
N ALA A 38 -4.35 11.65 8.90
CA ALA A 38 -5.10 12.52 8.00
C ALA A 38 -6.28 13.20 8.71
N GLY A 39 -7.08 12.44 9.46
CA GLY A 39 -8.18 12.97 10.25
C GLY A 39 -7.72 13.96 11.33
N ALA A 40 -6.63 13.65 12.04
CA ALA A 40 -6.06 14.54 13.04
C ALA A 40 -5.57 15.87 12.43
N ILE A 41 -4.89 15.81 11.27
CA ILE A 41 -4.45 17.00 10.53
C ILE A 41 -5.67 17.84 10.09
N MET A 42 -6.68 17.23 9.49
CA MET A 42 -7.90 17.93 9.06
C MET A 42 -8.63 18.56 10.26
N MET A 43 -8.76 17.83 11.36
CA MET A 43 -9.37 18.31 12.61
C MET A 43 -8.62 19.51 13.19
N PHE A 44 -7.28 19.44 13.20
CA PHE A 44 -6.43 20.53 13.64
C PHE A 44 -6.61 21.80 12.78
N LEU A 45 -6.66 21.65 11.46
CA LEU A 45 -6.87 22.76 10.54
C LEU A 45 -8.28 23.37 10.68
N ALA A 46 -9.30 22.52 10.80
CA ALA A 46 -10.69 22.94 10.98
C ALA A 46 -10.87 23.76 12.27
N LYS A 47 -10.27 23.32 13.38
CA LYS A 47 -10.33 24.04 14.68
C LYS A 47 -9.61 25.40 14.65
N ARG A 48 -8.63 25.59 13.76
CA ARG A 48 -7.91 26.86 13.58
C ARG A 48 -8.59 27.83 12.60
N GLY A 49 -9.83 27.55 12.19
CA GLY A 49 -10.58 28.43 11.30
C GLY A 49 -10.11 28.40 9.85
N ARG A 50 -9.31 27.41 9.44
CA ARG A 50 -9.07 27.13 8.01
C ARG A 50 -10.28 26.38 7.47
N ARG A 51 -11.31 27.14 7.06
CA ARG A 51 -12.70 26.70 6.81
C ARG A 51 -12.92 25.81 5.57
N ALA A 52 -11.95 24.97 5.19
CA ALA A 52 -12.15 23.98 4.12
C ALA A 52 -13.25 22.96 4.48
N ILE A 53 -13.30 22.57 5.75
CA ILE A 53 -14.29 21.64 6.32
C ILE A 53 -14.56 22.03 7.78
N LYS A 54 -15.79 21.81 8.26
CA LYS A 54 -16.12 21.99 9.68
C LYS A 54 -15.61 20.81 10.50
N ALA A 55 -15.26 21.06 11.77
CA ALA A 55 -14.65 20.04 12.64
C ALA A 55 -15.57 18.81 12.87
N ASP A 56 -16.88 19.03 12.97
CA ASP A 56 -17.90 17.98 13.10
C ASP A 56 -17.99 17.08 11.86
N MET A 57 -17.63 17.59 10.69
CA MET A 57 -17.69 16.87 9.41
C MET A 57 -16.42 16.08 9.08
N VAL A 58 -15.33 16.25 9.84
CA VAL A 58 -14.02 15.62 9.51
C VAL A 58 -14.11 14.10 9.57
N THR A 59 -14.71 13.54 10.61
CA THR A 59 -14.83 12.08 10.77
C THR A 59 -15.66 11.46 9.66
N ASP A 60 -16.76 12.13 9.28
CA ASP A 60 -17.60 11.71 8.17
C ASP A 60 -16.81 11.73 6.86
N TYR A 61 -16.03 12.79 6.64
CA TYR A 61 -15.23 12.91 5.43
C TYR A 61 -14.14 11.85 5.33
N ILE A 62 -13.42 11.56 6.42
CA ILE A 62 -12.47 10.45 6.47
C ILE A 62 -13.14 9.12 6.18
N THR A 63 -14.34 8.89 6.72
CA THR A 63 -15.12 7.66 6.45
C THR A 63 -15.46 7.54 4.96
N TYR A 64 -15.88 8.64 4.33
CA TYR A 64 -16.10 8.70 2.88
C TYR A 64 -14.82 8.35 2.10
N CYS A 65 -13.67 8.90 2.50
CA CYS A 65 -12.39 8.58 1.86
C CYS A 65 -12.00 7.11 2.03
N VAL A 66 -12.15 6.52 3.22
CA VAL A 66 -11.87 5.10 3.48
C VAL A 66 -12.72 4.21 2.57
N LEU A 67 -14.03 4.46 2.53
CA LEU A 67 -14.94 3.72 1.65
C LEU A 67 -14.58 3.92 0.18
N GLY A 68 -14.22 5.15 -0.22
CA GLY A 68 -13.73 5.45 -1.56
C GLY A 68 -12.50 4.63 -1.94
N VAL A 69 -11.47 4.58 -1.08
CA VAL A 69 -10.27 3.75 -1.31
C VAL A 69 -10.64 2.27 -1.45
N MET A 70 -11.47 1.75 -0.53
CA MET A 70 -11.80 0.33 -0.50
C MET A 70 -12.62 -0.08 -1.73
N ILE A 71 -13.70 0.64 -2.03
CA ILE A 71 -14.58 0.35 -3.16
C ILE A 71 -13.84 0.58 -4.46
N GLY A 72 -13.23 1.77 -4.63
CA GLY A 72 -12.52 2.12 -5.85
C GLY A 72 -11.33 1.19 -6.11
N GLY A 73 -10.56 0.86 -5.07
CA GLY A 73 -9.42 -0.04 -5.19
C GLY A 73 -9.83 -1.46 -5.59
N ARG A 74 -10.92 -1.97 -5.03
CA ARG A 74 -11.43 -3.30 -5.35
C ARG A 74 -12.03 -3.37 -6.75
N PHE A 75 -12.87 -2.39 -7.12
CA PHE A 75 -13.44 -2.31 -8.46
C PHE A 75 -12.37 -2.05 -9.51
N GLY A 76 -11.38 -1.20 -9.23
CA GLY A 76 -10.25 -0.99 -10.12
C GLY A 76 -9.44 -2.27 -10.32
N TYR A 77 -9.26 -3.07 -9.28
CA TYR A 77 -8.60 -4.38 -9.40
C TYR A 77 -9.39 -5.32 -10.32
N ALA A 78 -10.70 -5.46 -10.06
CA ALA A 78 -11.58 -6.28 -10.88
C ALA A 78 -11.59 -5.80 -12.34
N LEU A 79 -11.66 -4.49 -12.60
CA LEU A 79 -11.75 -3.97 -13.96
C LEU A 79 -10.44 -4.10 -14.76
N PHE A 80 -9.29 -3.85 -14.14
CA PHE A 80 -8.02 -3.74 -14.85
C PHE A 80 -7.11 -4.97 -14.77
N TYR A 81 -7.26 -5.79 -13.72
CA TYR A 81 -6.33 -6.89 -13.44
C TYR A 81 -7.01 -8.26 -13.35
N SER A 82 -8.28 -8.33 -12.97
CA SER A 82 -9.03 -9.59 -12.91
C SER A 82 -10.50 -9.42 -13.31
N PRO A 83 -10.79 -9.16 -14.61
CA PRO A 83 -12.15 -8.93 -15.12
C PRO A 83 -13.13 -10.06 -14.81
N ASP A 84 -12.64 -11.30 -14.68
CA ASP A 84 -13.45 -12.48 -14.36
C ASP A 84 -14.22 -12.32 -13.04
N LEU A 85 -13.67 -11.55 -12.08
CA LEU A 85 -14.35 -11.26 -10.81
C LEU A 85 -15.68 -10.51 -11.00
N LEU A 86 -15.84 -9.75 -12.09
CA LEU A 86 -17.07 -8.99 -12.36
C LEU A 86 -18.25 -9.91 -12.67
N THR A 87 -18.00 -11.10 -13.22
CA THR A 87 -19.01 -12.08 -13.58
C THR A 87 -19.04 -13.30 -12.66
N ASP A 88 -18.14 -13.36 -11.69
CA ASP A 88 -18.08 -14.46 -10.73
C ASP A 88 -19.15 -14.32 -9.64
N PHE A 89 -20.28 -15.01 -9.84
CA PHE A 89 -21.38 -15.07 -8.89
C PHE A 89 -21.48 -16.48 -8.28
N SER A 90 -21.45 -16.55 -6.95
CA SER A 90 -21.53 -17.81 -6.19
C SER A 90 -22.83 -17.92 -5.38
N GLY A 91 -23.27 -19.16 -5.11
CA GLY A 91 -24.45 -19.43 -4.28
C GLY A 91 -24.24 -19.22 -2.77
N SER A 92 -23.00 -19.04 -2.32
CA SER A 92 -22.64 -18.75 -0.93
C SER A 92 -22.26 -17.28 -0.73
N PHE A 93 -22.42 -16.77 0.50
CA PHE A 93 -22.02 -15.40 0.83
C PHE A 93 -20.48 -15.28 0.87
N PRO A 94 -19.91 -14.23 0.24
CA PRO A 94 -20.57 -13.19 -0.51
C PRO A 94 -20.85 -13.68 -1.94
N PHE A 95 -22.04 -13.35 -2.43
CA PHE A 95 -22.57 -13.86 -3.70
C PHE A 95 -21.79 -13.38 -4.94
N TRP A 96 -20.86 -12.43 -4.79
CA TRP A 96 -20.13 -11.82 -5.90
C TRP A 96 -18.63 -11.74 -5.59
N GLY A 97 -17.79 -12.20 -6.51
CA GLY A 97 -16.33 -12.25 -6.36
C GLY A 97 -15.67 -10.89 -6.09
N VAL A 98 -16.25 -9.79 -6.62
CA VAL A 98 -15.78 -8.43 -6.30
C VAL A 98 -15.88 -8.12 -4.81
N LEU A 99 -16.81 -8.72 -4.06
CA LEU A 99 -16.98 -8.46 -2.63
C LEU A 99 -16.01 -9.25 -1.75
N ARG A 100 -15.31 -10.27 -2.28
CA ARG A 100 -14.33 -11.09 -1.55
C ARG A 100 -13.01 -10.36 -1.34
N VAL A 101 -13.05 -9.26 -0.61
CA VAL A 101 -11.88 -8.38 -0.36
C VAL A 101 -10.76 -9.05 0.45
N TRP A 102 -11.05 -10.14 1.17
CA TRP A 102 -10.06 -10.93 1.92
C TRP A 102 -9.18 -11.82 1.04
N GLU A 103 -9.57 -12.08 -0.21
CA GLU A 103 -8.76 -12.82 -1.17
C GLU A 103 -7.57 -11.98 -1.70
N GLY A 104 -7.41 -10.75 -1.20
CA GLY A 104 -6.45 -9.79 -1.70
C GLY A 104 -6.91 -9.19 -3.04
N GLY A 105 -6.04 -8.44 -3.71
CA GLY A 105 -6.38 -7.78 -4.98
C GLY A 105 -7.02 -6.41 -4.78
N MET A 106 -6.16 -5.38 -4.85
CA MET A 106 -6.51 -3.96 -4.76
C MET A 106 -5.68 -3.18 -5.78
N ALA A 107 -6.31 -2.27 -6.53
CA ALA A 107 -5.63 -1.40 -7.47
C ALA A 107 -5.43 0.00 -6.88
N SER A 108 -4.19 0.50 -6.88
CA SER A 108 -3.87 1.85 -6.40
C SER A 108 -4.60 2.95 -7.18
N HIS A 109 -4.60 2.87 -8.52
CA HIS A 109 -5.34 3.80 -9.39
C HIS A 109 -6.84 3.81 -9.09
N GLY A 110 -7.43 2.64 -8.87
CA GLY A 110 -8.83 2.52 -8.47
C GLY A 110 -9.10 3.20 -7.12
N GLY A 111 -8.21 3.02 -6.15
CA GLY A 111 -8.32 3.69 -4.84
C GLY A 111 -8.26 5.21 -4.94
N ILE A 112 -7.36 5.75 -5.77
CA ILE A 112 -7.24 7.20 -6.02
C ILE A 112 -8.53 7.74 -6.66
N ILE A 113 -9.04 7.07 -7.69
CA ILE A 113 -10.30 7.45 -8.34
C ILE A 113 -11.46 7.40 -7.34
N GLY A 114 -11.52 6.35 -6.53
CA GLY A 114 -12.55 6.17 -5.51
C GLY A 114 -12.57 7.27 -4.46
N VAL A 115 -11.40 7.69 -3.95
CA VAL A 115 -11.29 8.84 -3.03
C VAL A 115 -11.69 10.14 -3.70
N PHE A 116 -11.28 10.36 -4.95
CA PHE A 116 -11.66 11.54 -5.70
C PHE A 116 -13.18 11.63 -5.86
N VAL A 117 -13.84 10.54 -6.27
CA VAL A 117 -15.31 10.47 -6.38
C VAL A 117 -15.97 10.67 -5.02
N ALA A 118 -15.47 10.03 -3.95
CA ALA A 118 -15.99 10.23 -2.60
C ALA A 118 -15.88 11.70 -2.15
N GLY A 119 -14.76 12.36 -2.49
CA GLY A 119 -14.54 13.79 -2.31
C GLY A 119 -15.59 14.66 -3.01
N LEU A 120 -15.83 14.41 -4.28
CA LEU A 120 -16.84 15.13 -5.06
C LEU A 120 -18.26 14.93 -4.51
N LEU A 121 -18.61 13.70 -4.13
CA LEU A 121 -19.92 13.38 -3.57
C LEU A 121 -20.13 14.07 -2.22
N PHE A 122 -19.11 14.06 -1.35
CA PHE A 122 -19.16 14.75 -0.06
C PHE A 122 -19.27 16.27 -0.25
N ALA A 123 -18.44 16.85 -1.12
CA ALA A 123 -18.46 18.27 -1.45
C ALA A 123 -19.86 18.71 -1.93
N LYS A 124 -20.44 17.95 -2.87
CA LYS A 124 -21.77 18.23 -3.42
C LYS A 124 -22.86 18.13 -2.36
N ARG A 125 -22.83 17.10 -1.51
CA ARG A 125 -23.82 16.89 -0.44
C ARG A 125 -23.81 18.01 0.59
N HIS A 126 -22.61 18.49 0.96
CA HIS A 126 -22.43 19.48 2.02
C HIS A 126 -22.21 20.91 1.51
N LYS A 127 -22.32 21.14 0.19
CA LYS A 127 -22.10 22.43 -0.49
C LYS A 127 -20.73 23.04 -0.17
N LEU A 128 -19.70 22.19 -0.17
CA LEU A 128 -18.29 22.58 0.03
C LEU A 128 -17.57 22.68 -1.31
N ASP A 129 -16.46 23.42 -1.35
CA ASP A 129 -15.57 23.41 -2.51
C ASP A 129 -14.72 22.13 -2.52
N TRP A 130 -14.88 21.32 -3.55
CA TRP A 130 -14.16 20.06 -3.69
C TRP A 130 -12.64 20.24 -3.77
N ARG A 131 -12.15 21.40 -4.23
CA ARG A 131 -10.71 21.69 -4.34
C ARG A 131 -10.06 21.75 -2.97
N HIS A 132 -10.69 22.46 -2.03
CA HIS A 132 -10.21 22.53 -0.65
C HIS A 132 -10.24 21.17 0.04
N LEU A 133 -11.25 20.34 -0.24
CA LEU A 133 -11.26 18.95 0.25
C LEU A 133 -10.13 18.12 -0.38
N GLY A 134 -9.87 18.31 -1.67
CA GLY A 134 -8.74 17.73 -2.38
C GLY A 134 -7.38 18.10 -1.75
N ASP A 135 -7.17 19.37 -1.41
CA ASP A 135 -5.96 19.83 -0.73
C ASP A 135 -5.76 19.12 0.61
N LEU A 136 -6.84 18.95 1.39
CA LEU A 136 -6.82 18.20 2.64
C LEU A 136 -6.49 16.72 2.41
N VAL A 137 -7.03 16.10 1.36
CA VAL A 137 -6.73 14.72 0.97
C VAL A 137 -5.27 14.57 0.57
N VAL A 138 -4.71 15.50 -0.20
CA VAL A 138 -3.29 15.46 -0.59
C VAL A 138 -2.40 15.58 0.66
N LEU A 139 -2.73 16.52 1.56
CA LEU A 139 -1.99 16.73 2.80
C LEU A 139 -2.02 15.48 3.68
N GLY A 140 -3.20 14.94 3.99
CA GLY A 140 -3.31 13.72 4.81
C GLY A 140 -2.80 12.45 4.10
N GLY A 141 -3.08 12.34 2.80
CA GLY A 141 -2.67 11.22 1.96
C GLY A 141 -1.16 11.10 1.81
N SER A 142 -0.41 12.21 1.83
CA SER A 142 1.05 12.18 1.82
C SER A 142 1.64 11.40 3.01
N VAL A 143 1.04 11.54 4.20
CA VAL A 143 1.40 10.78 5.40
C VAL A 143 1.08 9.30 5.20
N GLY A 144 -0.09 8.99 4.64
CA GLY A 144 -0.47 7.61 4.31
C GLY A 144 0.48 6.94 3.31
N ILE A 145 0.90 7.66 2.26
CA ILE A 145 1.88 7.18 1.28
C ILE A 145 3.22 6.93 1.94
N PHE A 146 3.70 7.84 2.79
CA PHE A 146 4.95 7.69 3.53
C PHE A 146 4.94 6.42 4.40
N LEU A 147 3.89 6.25 5.21
CA LEU A 147 3.72 5.06 6.06
C LEU A 147 3.60 3.78 5.22
N GLY A 148 2.90 3.84 4.09
CA GLY A 148 2.83 2.75 3.12
C GLY A 148 4.20 2.35 2.59
N ARG A 149 5.10 3.32 2.31
CA ARG A 149 6.47 3.04 1.85
C ARG A 149 7.32 2.39 2.92
N ILE A 150 7.14 2.75 4.19
CA ILE A 150 7.74 2.04 5.32
C ILE A 150 7.23 0.59 5.36
N ALA A 151 5.92 0.39 5.21
CA ALA A 151 5.35 -0.96 5.17
C ALA A 151 5.84 -1.79 3.97
N ASN A 152 6.01 -1.18 2.79
CA ASN A 152 6.61 -1.86 1.62
C ASN A 152 8.02 -2.35 1.95
N PHE A 153 8.82 -1.49 2.57
CA PHE A 153 10.18 -1.84 2.97
C PHE A 153 10.19 -3.01 3.96
N ILE A 154 9.37 -2.96 5.01
CA ILE A 154 9.23 -4.05 5.99
C ILE A 154 8.75 -5.35 5.34
N ASN A 155 7.85 -5.26 4.36
CA ASN A 155 7.34 -6.42 3.62
C ASN A 155 8.35 -6.95 2.57
N GLY A 156 9.48 -6.28 2.38
CA GLY A 156 10.50 -6.65 1.40
C GLY A 156 10.06 -6.48 -0.06
N GLU A 157 9.17 -5.53 -0.35
CA GLU A 157 8.61 -5.31 -1.69
C GLU A 157 8.89 -3.89 -2.23
N LEU A 158 8.72 -3.71 -3.55
CA LEU A 158 8.92 -2.43 -4.26
C LEU A 158 10.31 -1.82 -4.02
N PHE A 159 11.33 -2.69 -3.96
CA PHE A 159 12.73 -2.28 -3.87
C PHE A 159 13.22 -1.59 -5.16
N GLY A 160 14.34 -0.89 -5.02
CA GLY A 160 14.94 -0.07 -6.07
C GLY A 160 15.72 -0.87 -7.12
N ARG A 161 16.56 -0.15 -7.86
CA ARG A 161 17.46 -0.75 -8.87
C ARG A 161 18.66 -1.42 -8.20
N PRO A 162 19.32 -2.39 -8.87
CA PRO A 162 20.60 -2.93 -8.42
C PRO A 162 21.62 -1.81 -8.18
N SER A 163 22.30 -1.89 -7.04
CA SER A 163 23.30 -0.90 -6.64
C SER A 163 24.72 -1.36 -7.00
N PRO A 164 25.66 -0.46 -7.29
CA PRO A 164 27.07 -0.80 -7.41
C PRO A 164 27.61 -1.50 -6.16
N ALA A 165 28.59 -2.37 -6.36
CA ALA A 165 29.26 -3.06 -5.26
C ALA A 165 29.84 -2.05 -4.24
N GLY A 166 29.64 -2.30 -2.96
CA GLY A 166 30.14 -1.45 -1.88
C GLY A 166 29.31 -0.20 -1.56
N TRP A 167 28.14 -0.01 -2.19
CA TRP A 167 27.24 1.08 -1.81
C TRP A 167 26.73 0.92 -0.38
N PRO A 168 26.94 1.90 0.53
CA PRO A 168 26.74 1.72 1.97
C PRO A 168 25.27 1.60 2.39
N PHE A 169 24.33 2.07 1.55
CA PHE A 169 22.89 1.99 1.84
C PHE A 169 22.20 0.88 1.03
N ALA A 170 22.96 -0.02 0.42
CA ALA A 170 22.37 -1.15 -0.29
C ALA A 170 21.75 -2.12 0.73
N VAL A 171 20.65 -2.76 0.34
CA VAL A 171 19.96 -3.77 1.13
C VAL A 171 19.77 -4.98 0.24
N LYS A 172 20.12 -6.16 0.74
CA LYS A 172 19.88 -7.43 0.05
C LYS A 172 18.50 -7.94 0.45
N PHE A 173 17.59 -8.10 -0.52
CA PHE A 173 16.25 -8.63 -0.29
C PHE A 173 16.18 -10.10 -0.72
N PRO A 174 16.09 -11.08 0.21
CA PRO A 174 16.07 -12.51 -0.16
C PRO A 174 14.90 -12.87 -1.10
N GLY A 175 13.75 -12.19 -0.97
CA GLY A 175 12.59 -12.36 -1.83
C GLY A 175 12.87 -12.06 -3.32
N GLU A 176 13.82 -11.17 -3.60
CA GLU A 176 14.25 -10.82 -4.95
C GLU A 176 14.91 -12.00 -5.67
N MET A 177 15.66 -12.83 -4.93
CA MET A 177 16.36 -14.00 -5.48
C MET A 177 15.38 -14.99 -6.14
N PHE A 178 14.18 -15.15 -5.57
CA PHE A 178 13.11 -15.97 -6.15
C PHE A 178 12.55 -15.38 -7.45
N LEU A 179 12.47 -14.04 -7.55
CA LEU A 179 12.02 -13.35 -8.77
C LEU A 179 13.05 -13.47 -9.89
N TRP A 180 14.35 -13.42 -9.55
CA TRP A 180 15.44 -13.61 -10.51
C TRP A 180 15.48 -15.05 -11.01
N LEU A 181 15.33 -16.05 -10.13
CA LEU A 181 15.21 -17.47 -10.51
C LEU A 181 14.07 -17.74 -11.50
N LYS A 182 12.99 -16.98 -11.40
CA LYS A 182 11.83 -17.11 -12.28
C LYS A 182 12.07 -16.52 -13.68
N HIS A 183 12.92 -15.50 -13.81
CA HIS A 183 13.13 -14.77 -15.08
C HIS A 183 14.44 -15.10 -15.78
N ASP A 184 15.49 -15.48 -15.05
CA ASP A 184 16.86 -15.61 -15.60
C ASP A 184 17.59 -16.82 -15.00
N LYS A 185 16.91 -17.98 -15.06
CA LYS A 185 17.32 -19.23 -14.41
C LYS A 185 18.71 -19.70 -14.84
N GLU A 186 19.06 -19.55 -16.12
CA GLU A 186 20.35 -19.98 -16.68
C GLU A 186 21.52 -19.15 -16.17
N LYS A 187 21.33 -17.84 -16.05
CA LYS A 187 22.32 -16.91 -15.51
C LYS A 187 22.62 -17.18 -14.04
N ILE A 188 21.59 -17.49 -13.24
CA ILE A 188 21.81 -17.85 -11.83
C ILE A 188 22.50 -19.19 -11.71
N ILE A 189 22.15 -20.18 -12.52
CA ILE A 189 22.83 -21.47 -12.51
C ILE A 189 24.31 -21.30 -12.91
N SER A 190 24.61 -20.44 -13.89
CA SER A 190 26.01 -20.14 -14.25
C SER A 190 26.75 -19.39 -13.15
N ASP A 191 26.11 -18.42 -12.50
CA ASP A 191 26.71 -17.64 -11.41
C ASP A 191 26.96 -18.51 -10.17
N VAL A 192 26.04 -19.44 -9.85
CA VAL A 192 26.20 -20.45 -8.79
C VAL A 192 27.31 -21.45 -9.14
N ALA A 193 27.38 -21.90 -10.39
CA ALA A 193 28.41 -22.85 -10.86
C ALA A 193 29.81 -22.23 -10.95
N ALA A 194 29.90 -20.91 -11.19
CA ALA A 194 31.15 -20.15 -11.25
C ALA A 194 31.74 -19.79 -9.88
N GLY A 195 31.02 -20.08 -8.79
CA GLY A 195 31.52 -20.04 -7.41
C GLY A 195 30.53 -19.36 -6.44
N PRO A 196 30.54 -19.74 -5.15
CA PRO A 196 29.59 -19.25 -4.14
C PRO A 196 29.68 -17.73 -3.89
N ASP A 197 30.72 -17.08 -4.41
CA ASP A 197 31.02 -15.66 -4.28
C ASP A 197 30.30 -14.75 -5.29
N LEU A 198 29.72 -15.32 -6.37
CA LEU A 198 28.94 -14.58 -7.37
C LEU A 198 27.44 -14.58 -7.09
N LEU A 199 26.99 -15.46 -6.19
CA LEU A 199 25.78 -15.15 -5.44
C LEU A 199 26.02 -13.85 -4.68
N PRO A 200 25.04 -12.94 -4.59
CA PRO A 200 25.15 -11.82 -3.66
C PRO A 200 25.40 -12.42 -2.28
N LYS A 201 26.65 -12.37 -1.80
CA LYS A 201 27.08 -13.01 -0.55
C LYS A 201 26.10 -12.57 0.52
N ILE A 202 25.48 -13.49 1.26
CA ILE A 202 24.55 -13.15 2.36
C ILE A 202 25.31 -12.29 3.36
#